data_AF-A0A173WI88-F1
#
_entry.id   AF-A0A173WI88-F1
#
_cell.length_a   1.000
_cell.length_b   1.000
_cell.length_c   1.000
_cell.angle_alpha   90.00
_cell.angle_beta   90.00
_cell.angle_gamma   90.00
#
_symmetry.space_group_name_H-M   'P 1'
#
loop_
_entity.id
_entity.type
_entity.pdbx_description
1 polymer ?
#
loop_
_entity_poly.entity_id
_entity_poly.type
_entity_poly.pdbx_seq_one_letter_code
_entity_poly.pdbx_strand_id
1 'polypeptide(L)'
;MREDRRRRYDDGFRREALELIKSGAGKDTLASRLAIPVYTARNWIRLYRSNGEEAVMGGGGSRRYDWETKVAAARDHVENGLTKTEAMARHGIASIASLERWCRDYRSGGAQAEARTDARAGARRTGRVPEGEGRVPGKTPGPAGVQVTRRERSAVVRLLAGRGHRLDHLLRIAGLPKSTYYHHLSRPAHVSRPDVEPMVREIWDGSTSTNGGGTSSDASASASP
;
A
#
# COMPACT_ATOMS: atom_id res chain seq x y z
N MET A 1 12.43 8.26 -5.72
CA MET A 1 11.52 8.91 -4.73
C MET A 1 10.09 8.58 -5.09
N ARG A 2 9.29 8.05 -4.16
CA ARG A 2 7.86 7.79 -4.41
C ARG A 2 7.10 9.08 -4.11
N GLU A 3 6.56 9.72 -5.16
CA GLU A 3 5.66 10.87 -5.01
C GLU A 3 4.53 10.53 -4.03
N ASP A 4 4.38 11.39 -3.02
CA ASP A 4 3.25 11.36 -2.11
C ASP A 4 1.97 11.59 -2.94
N ARG A 5 1.17 10.53 -3.10
CA ARG A 5 -0.05 10.56 -3.92
C ARG A 5 -1.08 11.60 -3.41
N ARG A 6 -0.89 12.14 -2.21
CA ARG A 6 -1.69 13.25 -1.65
C ARG A 6 -1.45 14.59 -2.36
N ARG A 7 -0.30 14.77 -3.04
CA ARG A 7 0.03 16.01 -3.77
C ARG A 7 -0.65 16.16 -5.13
N ARG A 8 -1.34 15.12 -5.64
CA ARG A 8 -1.78 15.13 -7.04
C ARG A 8 -2.92 16.11 -7.32
N TYR A 9 -3.76 16.39 -6.32
CA TYR A 9 -4.85 17.38 -6.38
C TYR A 9 -5.00 18.01 -5.00
N ASP A 10 -4.25 19.07 -4.72
CA ASP A 10 -4.34 19.82 -3.46
C ASP A 10 -5.65 20.61 -3.35
N ASP A 11 -5.88 21.23 -2.18
CA ASP A 11 -7.11 21.95 -1.89
C ASP A 11 -7.27 23.25 -2.69
N GLY A 12 -6.17 23.82 -3.19
CA GLY A 12 -6.21 24.96 -4.11
C GLY A 12 -6.73 24.52 -5.47
N PHE A 13 -6.16 23.45 -6.00
CA PHE A 13 -6.55 22.82 -7.26
C PHE A 13 -8.01 22.36 -7.26
N ARG A 14 -8.49 21.79 -6.14
CA ARG A 14 -9.89 21.38 -6.00
C ARG A 14 -10.87 22.56 -5.94
N ARG A 15 -10.46 23.69 -5.34
CA ARG A 15 -11.25 24.92 -5.35
C ARG A 15 -11.37 25.50 -6.75
N GLU A 16 -10.29 25.54 -7.51
CA GLU A 16 -10.32 25.97 -8.91
C GLU A 16 -11.29 25.10 -9.75
N ALA A 17 -11.26 23.79 -9.53
CA ALA A 17 -12.20 22.88 -10.17
C ALA A 17 -13.66 23.12 -9.77
N LEU A 18 -13.92 23.48 -8.52
CA LEU A 18 -15.26 23.81 -8.06
C LEU A 18 -15.79 25.08 -8.73
N GLU A 19 -14.98 26.12 -8.88
CA GLU A 19 -15.40 27.35 -9.56
C GLU A 19 -15.76 27.08 -11.04
N LEU A 20 -15.00 26.22 -11.71
CA LEU A 20 -15.35 25.75 -13.05
C LEU A 20 -16.67 24.96 -13.07
N ILE A 21 -16.90 24.07 -12.09
CA ILE A 21 -18.15 23.30 -12.01
C ILE A 21 -19.35 24.19 -11.70
N LYS A 22 -19.21 25.17 -10.78
CA LYS A 22 -20.25 26.15 -10.41
C LYS A 22 -20.63 27.04 -11.59
N SER A 23 -19.65 27.42 -12.40
CA SER A 23 -19.87 28.17 -13.65
C SER A 23 -20.45 27.31 -14.79
N GLY A 24 -20.78 26.04 -14.53
CA GLY A 24 -21.45 25.16 -15.48
C GLY A 24 -20.52 24.47 -16.47
N ALA A 25 -19.20 24.43 -16.21
CA ALA A 25 -18.26 23.77 -17.11
C ALA A 25 -18.57 22.27 -17.27
N GLY A 26 -18.63 21.83 -18.52
CA GLY A 26 -18.72 20.42 -18.86
C GLY A 26 -17.41 19.67 -18.59
N LYS A 27 -17.48 18.32 -18.62
CA LYS A 27 -16.33 17.44 -18.36
C LYS A 27 -15.12 17.73 -19.27
N ASP A 28 -15.35 18.13 -20.52
CA ASP A 28 -14.31 18.38 -21.51
C ASP A 28 -13.62 19.72 -21.23
N THR A 29 -14.39 20.76 -20.91
CA THR A 29 -13.86 22.06 -20.45
C THR A 29 -13.05 21.92 -19.17
N LEU A 30 -13.56 21.16 -18.20
CA LEU A 30 -12.90 20.92 -16.92
C LEU A 30 -11.60 20.11 -17.08
N ALA A 31 -11.61 19.08 -17.95
CA ALA A 31 -10.44 18.27 -18.26
C ALA A 31 -9.34 19.08 -18.95
N SER A 32 -9.71 19.88 -19.96
CA SER A 32 -8.76 20.70 -20.72
C SER A 32 -8.18 21.83 -19.88
N ARG A 33 -8.99 22.53 -19.08
CA ARG A 33 -8.51 23.67 -18.26
C ARG A 33 -7.59 23.22 -17.13
N LEU A 34 -7.84 22.06 -16.53
CA LEU A 34 -7.08 21.57 -15.38
C LEU A 34 -6.05 20.50 -15.73
N ALA A 35 -5.88 20.19 -17.02
CA ALA A 35 -5.03 19.10 -17.50
C ALA A 35 -5.25 17.77 -16.75
N ILE A 36 -6.51 17.46 -16.40
CA ILE A 36 -6.89 16.23 -15.71
C ILE A 36 -7.49 15.21 -16.67
N PRO A 37 -7.39 13.90 -16.37
CA PRO A 37 -8.10 12.90 -17.14
C PRO A 37 -9.61 13.18 -17.19
N VAL A 38 -10.22 13.04 -18.37
CA VAL A 38 -11.67 13.26 -18.60
C VAL A 38 -12.53 12.44 -17.64
N TYR A 39 -12.06 11.24 -17.26
CA TYR A 39 -12.73 10.41 -16.26
C TYR A 39 -12.82 11.10 -14.88
N THR A 40 -11.74 11.76 -14.44
CA THR A 40 -11.68 12.51 -13.18
C THR A 40 -12.63 13.69 -13.22
N ALA A 41 -12.59 14.48 -14.30
CA ALA A 41 -13.51 15.60 -14.53
C ALA A 41 -14.98 15.16 -14.47
N ARG A 42 -15.32 14.07 -15.18
CA ARG A 42 -16.67 13.48 -15.15
C ARG A 42 -17.07 13.03 -13.74
N ASN A 43 -16.15 12.42 -12.99
CA ASN A 43 -16.44 11.96 -11.64
C ASN A 43 -16.66 13.12 -10.67
N TRP A 44 -15.90 14.21 -10.78
CA TRP A 44 -16.06 15.40 -9.95
C TRP A 44 -17.37 16.13 -10.21
N ILE A 45 -17.78 16.28 -11.47
CA ILE A 45 -19.10 16.84 -11.82
C ILE A 45 -20.24 15.97 -11.26
N ARG A 46 -20.10 14.64 -11.35
CA ARG A 46 -21.08 13.71 -10.75
C ARG A 46 -21.16 13.91 -9.24
N LEU A 47 -20.01 13.93 -8.56
CA LEU A 47 -19.91 14.10 -7.11
C LEU A 47 -20.52 15.42 -6.64
N TYR A 48 -20.23 16.51 -7.36
CA TYR A 48 -20.81 17.82 -7.07
C TYR A 48 -22.34 17.81 -7.16
N ARG A 49 -22.90 17.21 -8.23
CA ARG A 49 -24.36 17.11 -8.40
C ARG A 49 -25.03 16.29 -7.31
N SER A 50 -24.38 15.24 -6.79
CA SER A 50 -24.96 14.34 -5.80
C SER A 50 -24.71 14.75 -4.35
N ASN A 51 -23.60 15.44 -4.07
CA ASN A 51 -23.10 15.65 -2.70
C ASN A 51 -22.53 17.05 -2.45
N GLY A 52 -22.60 17.96 -3.42
CA GLY A 52 -22.13 19.34 -3.29
C GLY A 52 -20.61 19.49 -3.24
N GLU A 53 -20.16 20.67 -2.81
CA GLU A 53 -18.75 21.10 -2.85
C GLU A 53 -17.82 20.22 -2.01
N GLU A 54 -18.27 19.83 -0.82
CA GLU A 54 -17.54 18.99 0.14
C GLU A 54 -17.08 17.66 -0.47
N ALA A 55 -17.85 17.13 -1.41
CA ALA A 55 -17.52 15.88 -2.07
C ALA A 55 -16.30 16.02 -2.98
N VAL A 56 -16.21 17.13 -3.74
CA VAL A 56 -15.10 17.42 -4.65
C VAL A 56 -13.84 17.80 -3.87
N MET A 57 -13.99 18.48 -2.73
CA MET A 57 -12.90 18.78 -1.80
C MET A 57 -12.30 17.52 -1.15
N GLY A 58 -12.88 16.33 -1.36
CA GLY A 58 -12.40 15.07 -0.80
C GLY A 58 -12.87 14.81 0.63
N GLY A 59 -13.95 15.48 1.05
CA GLY A 59 -14.67 15.23 2.31
C GLY A 59 -15.32 13.86 2.40
N GLY A 60 -15.28 13.06 1.32
CA GLY A 60 -15.71 11.65 1.28
C GLY A 60 -14.70 10.64 1.84
N GLY A 61 -13.72 11.07 2.64
CA GLY A 61 -12.89 10.18 3.44
C GLY A 61 -13.52 9.99 4.82
N SER A 62 -13.53 8.75 5.35
CA SER A 62 -14.08 8.35 6.66
C SER A 62 -14.19 9.52 7.65
N ARG A 63 -15.41 9.91 8.03
CA ARG A 63 -15.69 10.95 9.04
C ARG A 63 -14.71 10.75 10.21
N ARG A 64 -13.72 11.64 10.34
CA ARG A 64 -12.62 11.47 11.29
C ARG A 64 -13.10 12.05 12.60
N TYR A 65 -13.12 11.21 13.62
CA TYR A 65 -13.38 11.63 14.99
C TYR A 65 -12.03 11.79 15.67
N ASP A 66 -11.88 12.89 16.40
CA ASP A 66 -10.71 13.11 17.23
C ASP A 66 -10.70 12.09 18.38
N TRP A 67 -9.52 11.76 18.89
CA TRP A 67 -9.37 10.73 19.91
C TRP A 67 -10.21 11.07 21.16
N GLU A 68 -10.28 12.35 21.50
CA GLU A 68 -11.05 12.87 22.63
C GLU A 68 -12.55 12.61 22.44
N THR A 69 -13.09 12.83 21.24
CA THR A 69 -14.49 12.56 20.91
C THR A 69 -14.83 11.08 21.02
N LYS A 70 -13.91 10.19 20.64
CA LYS A 70 -14.12 8.72 20.75
C LYS A 70 -14.18 8.29 22.21
N VAL A 71 -13.26 8.79 23.03
CA VAL A 71 -13.18 8.48 24.46
C VAL A 71 -14.36 9.07 25.22
N ALA A 72 -14.74 10.32 24.93
CA ALA A 72 -15.90 10.96 25.54
C ALA A 72 -17.20 10.22 25.23
N ALA A 73 -17.41 9.82 23.96
CA ALA A 73 -18.60 9.08 23.57
C ALA A 73 -18.66 7.67 24.20
N ALA A 74 -17.52 6.98 24.29
CA ALA A 74 -17.46 5.67 24.94
C ALA A 74 -17.70 5.78 26.45
N ARG A 75 -17.12 6.80 27.11
CA ARG A 75 -17.33 7.08 28.53
C ARG A 75 -18.78 7.41 28.85
N ASP A 76 -19.41 8.26 28.04
CA ASP A 76 -20.81 8.63 28.23
C ASP A 76 -21.75 7.43 28.15
N HIS A 77 -21.48 6.47 27.26
CA HIS A 77 -22.26 5.24 27.19
C HIS A 77 -21.94 4.24 28.30
N VAL A 78 -20.65 4.06 28.64
CA VAL A 78 -20.20 2.99 29.55
C VAL A 78 -20.31 3.38 31.03
N GLU A 79 -20.01 4.63 31.39
CA GLU A 79 -20.02 5.12 32.77
C GLU A 79 -21.25 5.96 33.09
N ASN A 80 -21.66 6.86 32.17
CA ASN A 80 -22.78 7.77 32.41
C ASN A 80 -24.14 7.17 32.00
N GLY A 81 -24.15 5.95 31.47
CA GLY A 81 -25.38 5.21 31.17
C GLY A 81 -26.20 5.76 30.00
N LEU A 82 -25.67 6.67 29.18
CA LEU A 82 -26.37 7.18 28.00
C LEU A 82 -26.71 6.03 27.06
N THR A 83 -27.86 6.07 26.41
CA THR A 83 -28.15 5.13 25.33
C THR A 83 -27.22 5.37 24.15
N LYS A 84 -27.01 4.35 23.31
CA LYS A 84 -26.14 4.46 22.13
C LYS A 84 -26.58 5.62 21.22
N THR A 85 -27.88 5.84 21.09
CA THR A 85 -28.47 6.89 20.27
C THR A 85 -28.20 8.28 20.84
N GLU A 86 -28.31 8.45 22.15
CA GLU A 86 -28.02 9.72 22.84
C GLU A 86 -26.52 10.04 22.78
N ALA A 87 -25.65 9.05 22.98
CA ALA A 87 -24.21 9.22 22.82
C ALA A 87 -23.85 9.57 21.36
N MET A 88 -24.50 8.96 20.37
CA MET A 88 -24.30 9.30 18.97
C MET A 88 -24.74 10.73 18.64
N ALA A 89 -25.91 11.16 19.13
CA ALA A 89 -26.42 12.51 18.91
C ALA A 89 -25.53 13.56 19.58
N ARG A 90 -25.13 13.33 20.84
CA ARG A 90 -24.30 14.24 21.65
C ARG A 90 -22.91 14.47 21.05
N HIS A 91 -22.33 13.45 20.43
CA HIS A 91 -20.96 13.47 19.89
C HIS A 91 -20.89 13.53 18.36
N GLY A 92 -22.02 13.72 17.66
CA GLY A 92 -22.07 13.81 16.19
C GLY A 92 -21.61 12.54 15.47
N ILE A 93 -21.84 11.37 16.06
CA ILE A 93 -21.40 10.08 15.54
C ILE A 93 -22.42 9.54 14.55
N ALA A 94 -21.97 9.30 13.31
CA ALA A 94 -22.84 8.87 12.22
C ALA A 94 -23.07 7.34 12.19
N SER A 95 -22.37 6.56 13.03
CA SER A 95 -22.42 5.10 12.99
C SER A 95 -22.40 4.46 14.38
N ILE A 96 -23.40 3.63 14.64
CA ILE A 96 -23.50 2.81 15.86
C ILE A 96 -22.34 1.81 15.98
N ALA A 97 -21.87 1.25 14.86
CA ALA A 97 -20.76 0.31 14.83
C ALA A 97 -19.43 0.97 15.24
N SER A 98 -19.24 2.24 14.89
CA SER A 98 -18.08 3.03 15.35
C SER A 98 -18.13 3.21 16.87
N LEU A 99 -19.28 3.60 17.42
CA LEU A 99 -19.46 3.76 18.86
C LEU A 99 -19.26 2.44 19.61
N GLU A 100 -19.84 1.34 19.15
CA GLU A 100 -19.71 0.03 19.82
C GLU A 100 -18.28 -0.47 19.87
N ARG A 101 -17.50 -0.22 18.80
CA ARG A 101 -16.07 -0.54 18.78
C ARG A 101 -15.34 0.26 19.86
N TRP A 102 -15.56 1.57 19.94
CA TRP A 102 -14.91 2.41 20.95
C TRP A 102 -15.31 2.03 22.37
N CYS A 103 -16.59 1.69 22.61
CA CYS A 103 -17.05 1.18 23.90
C CYS A 103 -16.36 -0.13 24.28
N ARG A 104 -16.08 -1.01 23.32
CA ARG A 104 -15.33 -2.25 23.55
C ARG A 104 -13.87 -1.96 23.88
N ASP A 105 -13.23 -1.11 23.09
CA ASP A 105 -11.84 -0.71 23.29
C ASP A 105 -11.68 -0.01 24.66
N TYR A 106 -12.62 0.86 25.03
CA TYR A 106 -12.70 1.54 26.33
C TYR A 106 -12.89 0.58 27.51
N ARG A 107 -13.79 -0.42 27.43
CA ARG A 107 -13.93 -1.44 28.49
C ARG A 107 -12.68 -2.30 28.66
N SER A 108 -11.88 -2.47 27.61
CA SER A 108 -10.70 -3.33 27.64
C SER A 108 -9.44 -2.69 28.25
N GLY A 109 -9.40 -1.36 28.36
CA GLY A 109 -8.23 -0.66 28.92
C GLY A 109 -8.35 0.86 29.05
N GLY A 110 -9.57 1.39 29.12
CA GLY A 110 -9.85 2.83 29.27
C GLY A 110 -9.36 3.68 28.11
N ALA A 111 -9.15 4.97 28.37
CA ALA A 111 -8.66 5.94 27.38
C ALA A 111 -7.31 5.54 26.74
N GLN A 112 -6.48 4.79 27.46
CA GLN A 112 -5.16 4.36 26.98
C GLN A 112 -5.24 3.27 25.90
N ALA A 113 -6.29 2.45 25.89
CA ALA A 113 -6.51 1.46 24.85
C ALA A 113 -6.87 2.12 23.51
N GLU A 114 -7.75 3.13 23.53
CA GLU A 114 -8.12 3.87 22.32
C GLU A 114 -6.97 4.74 21.78
N ALA A 115 -6.17 5.34 22.66
CA ALA A 115 -4.95 6.05 22.24
C ALA A 115 -3.97 5.11 21.50
N ARG A 116 -3.85 3.85 21.93
CA ARG A 116 -3.03 2.83 21.26
C ARG A 116 -3.63 2.36 19.94
N THR A 117 -4.95 2.25 19.81
CA THR A 117 -5.60 1.89 18.54
C THR A 117 -5.46 3.01 17.52
N ASP A 118 -5.62 4.27 17.94
CA ASP A 118 -5.42 5.44 17.10
C ASP A 118 -3.96 5.65 16.70
N ALA A 119 -3.02 5.47 17.63
CA ALA A 119 -1.59 5.51 17.32
C ALA A 119 -1.19 4.39 16.35
N ARG A 120 -1.71 3.17 16.51
CA ARG A 120 -1.49 2.06 15.57
C ARG A 120 -2.13 2.33 14.21
N ALA A 121 -3.31 2.95 14.18
CA ALA A 121 -3.96 3.36 12.94
C ALA A 121 -3.16 4.48 12.24
N GLY A 122 -2.55 5.39 13.01
CA GLY A 122 -1.62 6.41 12.55
C GLY A 122 -0.34 5.83 11.95
N ALA A 123 0.33 4.93 12.68
CA ALA A 123 1.57 4.25 12.27
C ALA A 123 1.39 3.43 10.98
N ARG A 124 0.25 2.71 10.85
CA ARG A 124 -0.10 1.98 9.61
C ARG A 124 -0.31 2.91 8.41
N ARG A 125 -0.71 4.16 8.63
CA ARG A 125 -0.96 5.16 7.57
C ARG A 125 0.30 5.92 7.14
N THR A 126 1.28 6.09 8.03
CA THR A 126 2.53 6.82 7.74
C THR A 126 3.69 5.91 7.35
N GLY A 127 3.52 4.59 7.41
CA GLY A 127 4.60 3.64 7.16
C GLY A 127 5.71 3.67 8.22
N ARG A 128 5.53 4.43 9.31
CA ARG A 128 6.45 4.48 10.43
C ARG A 128 6.16 3.28 11.35
N VAL A 129 7.03 2.29 11.31
CA VAL A 129 7.13 1.28 12.36
C VAL A 129 7.51 2.03 13.65
N PRO A 130 6.72 1.91 14.74
CA PRO A 130 7.17 2.43 16.02
C PRO A 130 8.26 1.50 16.54
N GLU A 131 9.50 1.98 16.57
CA GLU A 131 10.53 1.48 17.47
C GLU A 131 10.19 1.89 18.90
N GLY A 132 10.40 0.99 19.86
CA GLY A 132 10.33 1.29 21.29
C GLY A 132 9.30 0.48 22.06
N GLU A 133 9.74 -0.72 22.45
CA GLU A 133 9.55 -1.37 23.75
C GLU A 133 8.16 -1.39 24.41
N GLY A 134 7.62 -2.61 24.46
CA GLY A 134 6.44 -2.97 25.23
C GLY A 134 6.10 -4.42 24.95
N ARG A 135 6.86 -5.33 25.56
CA ARG A 135 6.58 -6.77 25.57
C ARG A 135 5.23 -6.98 26.25
N VAL A 136 4.17 -7.10 25.45
CA VAL A 136 2.88 -7.62 25.93
C VAL A 136 3.03 -9.14 26.05
N PRO A 137 2.64 -9.78 27.16
CA PRO A 137 2.76 -11.23 27.32
C PRO A 137 1.83 -11.92 26.32
N GLY A 138 2.39 -12.30 25.18
CA GLY A 138 1.71 -13.15 24.22
C GLY A 138 1.62 -14.55 24.80
N LYS A 139 0.38 -15.00 25.03
CA LYS A 139 -0.13 -16.37 25.00
C LYS A 139 0.90 -17.48 25.26
N THR A 140 0.62 -18.22 26.33
CA THR A 140 1.20 -19.52 26.73
C THR A 140 1.94 -20.23 25.59
N PRO A 141 3.24 -20.57 25.75
CA PRO A 141 3.99 -21.27 24.73
C PRO A 141 3.31 -22.60 24.41
N GLY A 142 2.74 -22.72 23.21
CA GLY A 142 2.50 -24.02 22.61
C GLY A 142 3.85 -24.70 22.35
N PRO A 143 3.92 -26.04 22.40
CA PRO A 143 5.19 -26.76 22.45
C PRO A 143 6.04 -26.46 21.21
N ALA A 144 7.35 -26.50 21.42
CA ALA A 144 8.41 -26.18 20.48
C ALA A 144 8.30 -26.94 19.15
N GLY A 145 7.47 -26.43 18.25
CA GLY A 145 7.54 -26.71 16.82
C GLY A 145 8.27 -25.55 16.16
N VAL A 146 9.33 -25.85 15.41
CA VAL A 146 10.02 -24.88 14.53
C VAL A 146 8.96 -24.06 13.79
N GLN A 147 8.91 -22.74 14.03
CA GLN A 147 7.95 -21.88 13.34
C GLN A 147 8.33 -21.80 11.85
N VAL A 148 7.76 -22.69 11.03
CA VAL A 148 8.02 -22.70 9.59
C VAL A 148 7.53 -21.38 8.99
N THR A 149 8.46 -20.61 8.43
CA THR A 149 8.18 -19.27 7.89
C THR A 149 7.24 -19.38 6.69
N ARG A 150 6.47 -18.32 6.41
CA ARG A 150 5.59 -18.30 5.22
C ARG A 150 6.36 -18.57 3.91
N ARG A 151 7.64 -18.21 3.87
CA ARG A 151 8.54 -18.43 2.75
C ARG A 151 8.90 -19.91 2.60
N GLU A 152 9.28 -20.57 3.69
CA GLU A 152 9.51 -22.02 3.71
C GLU A 152 8.25 -22.79 3.31
N ARG A 153 7.08 -22.41 3.84
CA ARG A 153 5.80 -23.01 3.42
C ARG A 153 5.54 -22.85 1.93
N SER A 154 5.89 -21.70 1.36
CA SER A 154 5.76 -21.46 -0.09
C SER A 154 6.73 -22.32 -0.90
N ALA A 155 7.94 -22.55 -0.40
CA ALA A 155 8.93 -23.41 -1.05
C ALA A 155 8.46 -24.87 -1.08
N VAL A 156 7.88 -25.37 0.01
CA VAL A 156 7.28 -26.71 0.08
C VAL A 156 6.09 -26.83 -0.87
N VAL A 157 5.18 -25.85 -0.90
CA VAL A 157 4.05 -25.84 -1.85
C VAL A 157 4.55 -25.86 -3.30
N ARG A 158 5.59 -25.10 -3.64
CA ARG A 158 6.18 -25.09 -4.98
C ARG A 158 6.76 -26.46 -5.37
N LEU A 159 7.43 -27.14 -4.43
CA LEU A 159 8.00 -28.47 -4.63
C LEU A 159 6.92 -29.55 -4.84
N LEU A 160 5.77 -29.43 -4.16
CA LEU A 160 4.67 -30.39 -4.24
C LEU A 160 3.75 -30.13 -5.44
N ALA A 161 3.58 -28.88 -5.86
CA ALA A 161 2.75 -28.52 -7.01
C ALA A 161 3.24 -29.18 -8.32
N GLY A 162 4.56 -29.42 -8.45
CA GLY A 162 5.15 -30.12 -9.60
C GLY A 162 4.96 -31.65 -9.61
N ARG A 163 4.34 -32.24 -8.58
CA ARG A 163 4.13 -33.69 -8.43
C ARG A 163 2.68 -34.13 -8.63
N GLY A 164 1.84 -33.29 -9.26
CA GLY A 164 0.45 -33.61 -9.56
C GLY A 164 -0.56 -33.29 -8.43
N HIS A 165 -0.12 -32.66 -7.35
CA HIS A 165 -1.02 -32.24 -6.27
C HIS A 165 -1.76 -30.93 -6.61
N ARG A 166 -3.06 -30.86 -6.30
CA ARG A 166 -3.87 -29.64 -6.52
C ARG A 166 -3.37 -28.48 -5.64
N LEU A 167 -2.93 -27.40 -6.29
CA LEU A 167 -2.35 -26.22 -5.65
C LEU A 167 -3.24 -25.63 -4.54
N ASP A 168 -4.54 -25.50 -4.77
CA ASP A 168 -5.45 -24.90 -3.78
C ASP A 168 -5.54 -25.73 -2.49
N HIS A 169 -5.38 -27.06 -2.59
CA HIS A 169 -5.35 -27.95 -1.43
C HIS A 169 -4.05 -27.80 -0.63
N LEU A 170 -2.91 -27.71 -1.33
CA LEU A 170 -1.59 -27.48 -0.72
C LEU A 170 -1.55 -26.14 0.03
N LEU A 171 -2.09 -25.07 -0.58
CA LEU A 171 -2.16 -23.75 0.02
C LEU A 171 -3.02 -23.74 1.30
N ARG A 172 -4.14 -24.47 1.28
CA ARG A 172 -5.02 -24.62 2.43
C ARG A 172 -4.32 -25.32 3.59
N ILE A 173 -3.65 -26.45 3.33
CA ILE A 173 -2.91 -27.20 4.36
C ILE A 173 -1.75 -26.37 4.92
N ALA A 174 -1.01 -25.67 4.05
CA ALA A 174 0.10 -24.82 4.45
C ALA A 174 -0.35 -23.55 5.21
N GLY A 175 -1.65 -23.25 5.26
CA GLY A 175 -2.18 -21.98 5.80
C GLY A 175 -1.61 -20.77 5.06
N LEU A 176 -1.36 -20.92 3.75
CA LEU A 176 -0.69 -19.92 2.93
C LEU A 176 -1.68 -19.27 1.95
N PRO A 177 -1.87 -17.94 2.00
CA PRO A 177 -2.69 -17.24 1.02
C PRO A 177 -2.13 -17.39 -0.41
N LYS A 178 -3.03 -17.57 -1.39
CA LYS A 178 -2.67 -17.70 -2.81
C LYS A 178 -1.86 -16.49 -3.32
N SER A 179 -2.19 -15.28 -2.85
CA SER A 179 -1.43 -14.06 -3.16
C SER A 179 0.01 -14.09 -2.65
N THR A 180 0.24 -14.60 -1.43
CA THR A 180 1.58 -14.76 -0.85
C THR A 180 2.41 -15.78 -1.63
N TYR A 181 1.80 -16.88 -2.07
CA TYR A 181 2.45 -17.89 -2.90
C TYR A 181 2.94 -17.30 -4.23
N TYR A 182 2.06 -16.63 -5.00
CA TYR A 182 2.46 -16.02 -6.27
C TYR A 182 3.43 -14.84 -6.11
N HIS A 183 3.34 -14.09 -5.01
CA HIS A 183 4.32 -13.05 -4.69
C HIS A 183 5.72 -13.62 -4.41
N HIS A 184 5.81 -14.78 -3.74
CA HIS A 184 7.10 -15.46 -3.56
C HIS A 184 7.60 -16.13 -4.84
N LEU A 185 6.69 -16.61 -5.70
CA LEU A 185 7.05 -17.20 -6.99
C LEU A 185 7.63 -16.14 -7.94
N SER A 186 7.07 -14.93 -7.97
CA SER A 186 7.55 -13.82 -8.79
C SER A 186 8.83 -13.15 -8.25
N ARG A 187 9.24 -13.50 -7.03
CA ARG A 187 10.44 -12.97 -6.37
C ARG A 187 11.26 -14.11 -5.77
N PRO A 188 11.92 -14.92 -6.63
CA PRO A 188 12.84 -15.93 -6.14
C PRO A 188 13.87 -15.28 -5.20
N ALA A 189 14.35 -16.04 -4.22
CA ALA A 189 15.43 -15.55 -3.35
C ALA A 189 16.62 -15.13 -4.22
N HIS A 190 17.17 -13.95 -3.92
CA HIS A 190 18.40 -13.49 -4.56
C HIS A 190 19.49 -14.49 -4.22
N VAL A 191 19.91 -15.29 -5.18
CA VAL A 191 21.08 -16.14 -5.04
C VAL A 191 22.25 -15.27 -5.46
N SER A 192 22.94 -14.69 -4.48
CA SER A 192 24.21 -14.02 -4.76
C SER A 192 25.20 -15.10 -5.19
N ARG A 193 25.56 -15.08 -6.47
CA ARG A 193 26.64 -15.91 -7.03
C ARG A 193 27.83 -14.99 -7.31
N PRO A 194 28.71 -14.79 -6.31
CA PRO A 194 29.84 -13.87 -6.43
C PRO A 194 30.84 -14.30 -7.51
N ASP A 195 30.80 -15.56 -7.93
CA ASP A 195 31.55 -16.18 -9.02
C ASP A 195 31.07 -15.76 -10.42
N VAL A 196 29.80 -15.36 -10.56
CA VAL A 196 29.22 -14.99 -11.87
C VAL A 196 29.54 -13.55 -12.26
N GLU A 197 29.68 -12.66 -11.28
CA GLU A 197 29.96 -11.24 -11.52
C GLU A 197 31.30 -10.98 -12.25
N PRO A 198 32.44 -11.63 -11.89
CA PRO A 198 33.68 -11.48 -12.64
C PRO A 198 33.61 -12.08 -14.05
N MET A 199 32.92 -13.21 -14.26
CA MET A 199 32.76 -13.81 -15.59
C MET A 199 31.94 -12.92 -16.54
N VAL A 200 30.88 -12.29 -16.03
CA VAL A 200 30.07 -11.34 -16.83
C VAL A 200 30.87 -10.08 -17.14
N ARG A 201 31.70 -9.59 -16.20
CA ARG A 201 32.64 -8.48 -16.48
C ARG A 201 33.65 -8.87 -17.55
N GLU A 202 34.27 -10.05 -17.48
CA GLU A 202 35.24 -10.51 -18.48
C GLU A 202 34.64 -10.61 -19.89
N ILE A 203 33.39 -11.05 -20.04
CA ILE A 203 32.68 -11.08 -21.33
C ILE A 203 32.46 -9.66 -21.88
N TRP A 204 32.12 -8.70 -21.01
CA TRP A 204 31.83 -7.33 -21.41
C TRP A 204 33.10 -6.48 -21.62
N ASP A 205 34.16 -6.75 -20.85
CA ASP A 205 35.45 -6.06 -20.91
C ASP A 205 36.39 -6.68 -21.96
N GLY A 206 36.19 -7.96 -22.32
CA GLY A 206 36.99 -8.70 -23.31
C GLY A 206 36.61 -8.44 -24.78
N SER A 207 35.53 -7.70 -25.06
CA SER A 207 35.12 -7.40 -26.45
C SER A 207 35.90 -6.25 -27.11
N THR A 208 36.86 -5.63 -26.42
CA THR A 208 37.70 -4.55 -26.97
C THR A 208 39.20 -4.84 -26.87
N SER A 209 39.65 -6.05 -27.22
CA SER A 209 41.02 -6.23 -27.73
C SER A 209 41.22 -7.62 -28.32
N THR A 210 41.30 -7.67 -29.66
CA THR A 210 42.29 -8.40 -30.48
C THR A 210 41.65 -8.74 -31.82
N ASN A 211 41.95 -7.92 -32.83
CA ASN A 211 42.27 -8.39 -34.18
C ASN A 211 42.79 -7.21 -34.99
N GLY A 212 44.05 -6.85 -34.70
CA GLY A 212 44.89 -6.11 -35.61
C GLY A 212 46.01 -7.02 -36.11
N GLY A 213 46.16 -7.11 -37.44
CA GLY A 213 47.44 -7.37 -38.10
C GLY A 213 47.67 -8.79 -38.61
N GLY A 214 47.61 -8.96 -39.93
CA GLY A 214 47.94 -10.21 -40.61
C GLY A 214 48.13 -10.07 -42.12
N THR A 215 49.24 -9.42 -42.51
CA THR A 215 50.02 -9.59 -43.75
C THR A 215 49.34 -9.46 -45.13
N SER A 216 49.73 -8.42 -45.88
CA SER A 216 49.77 -8.48 -47.35
C SER A 216 50.99 -7.71 -47.84
N SER A 217 52.03 -8.46 -48.17
CA SER A 217 53.12 -7.98 -49.02
C SER A 217 52.67 -8.19 -50.45
N ASP A 218 52.43 -7.10 -51.19
CA ASP A 218 52.45 -7.15 -52.64
C ASP A 218 53.26 -5.96 -53.15
N ALA A 219 54.35 -6.31 -53.82
CA ALA A 219 55.19 -5.43 -54.60
C ALA A 219 54.77 -5.56 -56.08
N SER A 220 54.99 -4.48 -56.82
CA SER A 220 54.85 -4.32 -58.28
C SER A 220 53.41 -4.01 -58.76
N ALA A 221 53.16 -3.05 -59.64
CA ALA A 221 54.02 -2.44 -60.64
C ALA A 221 53.62 -0.98 -60.93
N SER A 222 54.63 -0.12 -61.06
CA SER A 222 54.53 1.19 -61.70
C SER A 222 54.52 1.05 -63.22
N ALA A 223 53.78 1.95 -63.85
CA ALA A 223 53.40 1.95 -65.25
C ALA A 223 54.48 2.46 -66.23
N SER A 224 54.25 2.09 -67.50
CA SER A 224 54.52 2.80 -68.76
C SER A 224 55.80 2.45 -69.54
N PRO A 225 55.80 2.61 -70.87
CA PRO A 225 54.73 2.36 -71.86
C PRO A 225 55.03 1.14 -72.76
#